data_AF-A0AAD9TQP5-F1
#
_entry.id   AF-A0AAD9TQP5-F1
#
_cell.length_a   1.000
_cell.length_b   1.000
_cell.length_c   1.000
_cell.angle_alpha   90.00
_cell.angle_beta   90.00
_cell.angle_gamma   90.00
#
_symmetry.space_group_name_H-M   'P 1'
#
loop_
_entity.id
_entity.type
_entity.pdbx_description
1 polymer ?
#
loop_
_entity_poly.entity_id
_entity_poly.type
_entity_poly.pdbx_seq_one_letter_code
_entity_poly.pdbx_strand_id
1 'polypeptide(L)'
;MVDLLSRAGSFEEAERLLEQMPIQPIVTVWGTLLNGCKIYENVDLADQVRSHTREVETVGSGVYVLLSNIYARAGKWEEAKMARELMKHKSIVKILGHSTVEIKLSTS
;
A
#
# COMPACT_ATOMS: atom_id res chain seq x y z
N MET A 1 11.62 -6.39 -11.59
CA MET A 1 12.94 -5.94 -11.07
C MET A 1 12.81 -5.33 -9.68
N VAL A 2 11.92 -4.35 -9.46
CA VAL A 2 11.64 -3.82 -8.10
C VAL A 2 11.29 -4.93 -7.09
N ASP A 3 10.45 -5.90 -7.45
CA ASP A 3 10.12 -7.06 -6.59
C ASP A 3 11.37 -7.83 -6.13
N LEU A 4 12.25 -8.17 -7.08
CA LEU A 4 13.47 -8.92 -6.80
C LEU A 4 14.42 -8.15 -5.88
N LEU A 5 14.63 -6.86 -6.17
CA LEU A 5 15.51 -5.99 -5.39
C LEU A 5 14.96 -5.78 -3.97
N SER A 6 13.64 -5.56 -3.84
CA SER A 6 12.97 -5.41 -2.54
C SER A 6 13.07 -6.67 -1.69
N ARG A 7 12.96 -7.86 -2.31
CA ARG A 7 13.10 -9.15 -1.62
C ARG A 7 14.55 -9.50 -1.27
N ALA A 8 15.50 -8.93 -1.99
CA ALA A 8 16.93 -9.06 -1.69
C ALA A 8 17.43 -8.05 -0.65
N GLY A 9 16.59 -7.10 -0.22
CA GLY A 9 16.98 -6.00 0.66
C GLY A 9 17.80 -4.92 -0.04
N SER A 10 17.91 -4.96 -1.37
CA SER A 10 18.62 -3.99 -2.19
C SER A 10 17.73 -2.79 -2.48
N PHE A 11 17.35 -2.07 -1.42
CA PHE A 11 16.39 -0.97 -1.50
C PHE A 11 16.89 0.23 -2.30
N GLU A 12 18.16 0.61 -2.15
CA GLU A 12 18.72 1.73 -2.92
C GLU A 12 18.62 1.51 -4.44
N GLU A 13 18.87 0.27 -4.89
CA GLU A 13 18.76 -0.07 -6.31
C GLU A 13 17.29 -0.11 -6.76
N ALA A 14 16.39 -0.54 -5.87
CA ALA A 14 14.96 -0.51 -6.12
C ALA A 14 14.44 0.93 -6.27
N GLU A 15 14.92 1.86 -5.44
CA GLU A 15 14.59 3.30 -5.50
C GLU A 15 15.17 3.95 -6.75
N ARG A 16 16.45 3.71 -7.07
CA ARG A 16 17.04 4.18 -8.34
C ARG A 16 16.23 3.73 -9.55
N LEU A 17 15.75 2.48 -9.54
CA LEU A 17 14.94 1.96 -10.63
C LEU A 17 13.56 2.64 -10.69
N LEU A 18 12.96 2.97 -9.55
CA LEU A 18 11.72 3.75 -9.49
C LEU A 18 11.90 5.16 -10.07
N GLU A 19 12.97 5.85 -9.70
CA GLU A 19 13.27 7.21 -10.17
C GLU A 19 13.50 7.26 -11.69
N GLN A 20 14.04 6.18 -12.26
CA GLN A 20 14.29 6.05 -13.69
C GLN A 20 13.06 5.62 -14.49
N MET A 21 11.92 5.29 -13.84
CA MET A 21 10.73 4.90 -14.58
C MET A 21 10.14 6.10 -15.32
N PRO A 22 9.91 6.00 -16.65
CA PRO A 22 9.31 7.09 -17.43
C PRO A 22 7.81 7.27 -17.14
N ILE A 23 7.23 6.45 -16.26
CA ILE A 23 5.81 6.38 -15.94
C ILE A 23 5.68 6.28 -14.42
N GLN A 24 4.68 6.95 -13.85
CA GLN A 24 4.37 6.88 -12.43
C GLN A 24 4.24 5.41 -11.96
N PRO A 25 4.91 5.01 -10.88
CA PRO A 25 4.82 3.65 -10.36
C PRO A 25 3.39 3.31 -9.94
N ILE A 26 2.87 2.18 -10.44
CA ILE A 26 1.55 1.68 -10.08
C ILE A 26 1.53 1.15 -8.64
N VAL A 27 0.35 1.11 -8.01
CA VAL A 27 0.13 0.65 -6.63
C VAL A 27 0.83 -0.68 -6.28
N THR A 28 0.91 -1.60 -7.24
CA THR A 28 1.55 -2.91 -7.07
C THR A 28 3.05 -2.80 -6.76
N VAL A 29 3.73 -1.81 -7.33
CA VAL A 29 5.17 -1.58 -7.14
C VAL A 29 5.45 -1.11 -5.71
N TRP A 30 4.64 -0.19 -5.19
CA TRP A 30 4.69 0.24 -3.79
C TRP A 30 4.40 -0.91 -2.83
N GLY A 31 3.41 -1.75 -3.16
CA GLY A 31 3.13 -2.96 -2.39
C GLY A 31 4.30 -3.94 -2.32
N THR A 32 5.09 -4.05 -3.41
CA THR A 32 6.26 -4.95 -3.43
C THR A 32 7.43 -4.40 -2.62
N LEU A 33 7.70 -3.10 -2.71
CA LEU A 33 8.66 -2.42 -1.84
C LEU A 33 8.32 -2.56 -0.36
N LEU A 34 7.07 -2.29 0.01
CA LEU A 34 6.61 -2.44 1.39
C LEU A 34 6.70 -3.88 1.90
N ASN A 35 6.50 -4.88 1.04
CA ASN A 35 6.71 -6.27 1.45
C ASN A 35 8.19 -6.55 1.76
N GLY A 36 9.13 -5.94 1.03
CA GLY A 36 10.55 -5.91 1.39
C GLY A 36 10.79 -5.21 2.71
N CYS A 37 10.25 -3.99 2.90
CA CYS A 37 10.36 -3.25 4.17
C CYS A 37 9.86 -4.06 5.37
N LYS A 38 8.78 -4.83 5.20
CA LYS A 38 8.24 -5.73 6.22
C LYS A 38 9.22 -6.85 6.59
N ILE A 39 9.99 -7.36 5.64
CA ILE A 39 10.95 -8.45 5.89
C ILE A 39 12.18 -7.90 6.63
N TYR A 40 12.71 -6.78 6.16
CA TYR A 40 13.95 -6.17 6.66
C TYR A 40 13.72 -5.11 7.75
N GLU A 41 12.48 -4.94 8.20
CA GLU A 41 12.07 -3.95 9.22
C GLU A 41 12.51 -2.52 8.88
N ASN A 42 12.55 -2.18 7.59
CA ASN A 42 12.93 -0.85 7.12
C ASN A 42 11.74 0.11 7.23
N VAL A 43 11.59 0.71 8.41
CA VAL A 43 10.49 1.63 8.72
C VAL A 43 10.64 2.96 7.98
N ASP A 44 11.86 3.44 7.81
CA ASP A 44 12.12 4.75 7.19
C ASP A 44 11.68 4.75 5.72
N LEU A 45 12.01 3.68 4.99
CA LEU A 45 11.54 3.50 3.62
C LEU A 45 10.02 3.32 3.56
N ALA A 46 9.41 2.66 4.55
CA ALA A 46 7.95 2.54 4.61
C ALA A 46 7.27 3.90 4.82
N ASP A 47 7.88 4.79 5.60
CA ASP A 47 7.42 6.17 5.80
C ASP A 47 7.56 7.01 4.51
N GLN A 48 8.65 6.83 3.77
CA GLN A 48 8.82 7.45 2.45
C GLN A 48 7.79 6.94 1.44
N VAL A 49 7.53 5.63 1.39
CA VAL A 49 6.48 5.10 0.51
C VAL A 49 5.13 5.69 0.91
N ARG A 50 4.83 5.81 2.21
CA ARG A 50 3.58 6.41 2.70
C ARG A 50 3.40 7.86 2.23
N SER A 51 4.45 8.68 2.20
CA SER A 51 4.33 10.08 1.73
C SER A 51 3.95 10.13 0.25
N HIS A 52 4.61 9.35 -0.60
CA HIS A 52 4.31 9.26 -2.04
C HIS A 52 2.90 8.69 -2.31
N THR A 53 2.47 7.74 -1.49
CA THR A 53 1.18 7.08 -1.62
C THR A 53 0.00 8.01 -1.29
N ARG A 54 0.24 9.03 -0.45
CA ARG A 54 -0.78 9.99 -0.01
C ARG A 54 -1.31 10.87 -1.14
N GLU A 55 -0.49 11.06 -2.17
CA GLU A 55 -0.78 11.87 -3.35
C GLU A 55 -1.50 11.07 -4.45
N VAL A 56 -1.51 9.74 -4.35
CA VAL A 56 -2.07 8.85 -5.36
C VAL A 56 -3.42 8.31 -4.88
N GLU A 57 -4.50 8.85 -5.45
CA GLU A 57 -5.88 8.57 -5.05
C GLU A 57 -6.26 7.07 -5.17
N THR A 58 -5.57 6.34 -6.05
CA THR A 58 -5.84 4.96 -6.49
C THR A 58 -5.18 3.86 -5.67
N VAL A 59 -4.53 4.20 -4.55
CA VAL A 59 -3.81 3.20 -3.75
C VAL A 59 -4.81 2.30 -3.00
N GLY A 60 -4.86 1.04 -3.41
CA GLY A 60 -5.71 0.00 -2.83
C GLY A 60 -5.39 -0.32 -1.36
N SER A 61 -6.37 -0.91 -0.68
CA SER A 61 -6.31 -1.24 0.75
C SER A 61 -5.12 -2.11 1.17
N GLY A 62 -4.54 -2.91 0.26
CA GLY A 62 -3.40 -3.78 0.54
C GLY A 62 -2.12 -3.04 0.97
N VAL A 63 -1.89 -1.83 0.48
CA VAL A 63 -0.72 -1.01 0.88
C VAL A 63 -0.82 -0.59 2.35
N TYR A 64 -2.02 -0.19 2.78
CA TYR A 64 -2.27 0.21 4.16
C TYR A 64 -2.19 -0.97 5.15
N VAL A 65 -2.51 -2.20 4.71
CA VAL A 65 -2.27 -3.42 5.51
C VAL A 65 -0.77 -3.61 5.76
N LEU A 66 0.06 -3.48 4.73
CA LEU A 66 1.51 -3.64 4.85
C LEU A 66 2.11 -2.57 5.77
N LEU A 67 1.71 -1.30 5.61
CA LEU A 67 2.13 -0.21 6.49
C LEU A 67 1.73 -0.47 7.96
N SER A 68 0.50 -0.92 8.21
CA SER A 68 0.07 -1.24 9.57
C SER A 68 0.93 -2.33 10.22
N ASN A 69 1.33 -3.34 9.46
CA ASN A 69 2.15 -4.43 9.96
C ASN A 69 3.60 -4.00 10.23
N ILE A 70 4.18 -3.18 9.35
CA ILE A 70 5.52 -2.62 9.54
C ILE A 70 5.57 -1.76 10.80
N TYR A 71 4.62 -0.83 10.95
CA TYR A 71 4.57 0.04 12.13
C TYR A 71 4.31 -0.73 13.43
N ALA A 72 3.42 -1.73 13.41
CA ALA A 72 3.16 -2.55 14.58
C ALA A 72 4.41 -3.34 15.03
N ARG A 73 5.19 -3.89 14.08
CA ARG A 73 6.46 -4.57 14.40
C ARG A 73 7.50 -3.62 14.99
N ALA A 74 7.52 -2.38 14.50
CA ALA A 74 8.42 -1.33 14.99
C ALA A 74 7.98 -0.66 16.32
N GLY A 75 6.84 -1.09 16.91
CA GLY A 75 6.28 -0.44 18.11
C GLY A 75 5.67 0.94 17.87
N LYS A 76 5.53 1.36 16.60
CA LYS A 76 4.89 2.61 16.16
C LYS A 76 3.36 2.45 16.14
N TRP A 77 2.75 2.35 17.32
CA TRP A 77 1.34 1.98 17.47
C TRP A 77 0.35 3.01 16.90
N GLU A 78 0.68 4.30 16.98
CA GLU A 78 -0.17 5.37 16.46
C GLU A 78 -0.20 5.36 14.93
N GLU A 79 0.95 5.16 14.28
CA GLU A 79 1.07 5.02 12.84
C GLU A 79 0.39 3.73 12.35
N ALA A 80 0.50 2.63 13.10
CA ALA A 80 -0.25 1.41 12.82
C ALA A 80 -1.76 1.62 12.90
N LYS A 81 -2.25 2.37 13.89
CA LYS A 81 -3.66 2.72 14.03
C LYS A 81 -4.13 3.61 12.87
N MET A 82 -3.35 4.63 12.50
CA MET A 82 -3.63 5.48 11.35
C MET A 82 -3.79 4.65 10.07
N ALA A 83 -2.87 3.74 9.79
CA ALA A 83 -2.91 2.89 8.61
C ALA A 83 -4.19 2.02 8.58
N ARG A 84 -4.64 1.50 9.73
CA ARG A 84 -5.89 0.72 9.84
C ARG A 84 -7.13 1.55 9.57
N GLU A 85 -7.17 2.79 10.03
CA GLU A 85 -8.32 3.68 9.77
C GLU A 85 -8.39 4.08 8.30
N LEU A 86 -7.25 4.39 7.67
CA LEU A 86 -7.18 4.65 6.23
C LEU A 86 -7.61 3.44 5.41
N MET A 87 -7.21 2.23 5.82
CA MET A 87 -7.65 0.98 5.22
C MET A 87 -9.17 0.84 5.27
N LYS A 88 -9.81 1.06 6.43
CA LYS A 88 -11.28 0.98 6.58
C LYS A 88 -11.97 1.97 5.66
N HIS A 89 -11.54 3.23 5.67
CA HIS A 89 -12.14 4.27 4.84
C HIS A 89 -12.02 3.94 3.34
N LYS A 90 -10.82 3.57 2.86
CA LYS A 90 -10.60 3.20 1.44
C LYS A 90 -11.31 1.90 1.06
N SER A 91 -11.43 0.94 1.98
CA SER A 91 -12.18 -0.31 1.72
C SER A 91 -13.67 -0.03 1.57
N ILE A 92 -14.24 0.85 2.39
CA ILE A 92 -15.64 1.30 2.27
C ILE A 92 -15.85 2.00 0.91
N VAL A 93 -14.94 2.90 0.52
CA VAL A 93 -14.99 3.55 -0.81
C VAL A 93 -14.93 2.52 -1.95
N LYS A 94 -14.06 1.50 -1.85
CA LYS A 94 -13.98 0.45 -2.86
C LYS A 94 -15.25 -0.42 -2.92
N ILE A 95 -15.87 -0.70 -1.78
CA ILE A 95 -17.15 -1.43 -1.70
C ILE A 95 -18.28 -0.63 -2.37
N LEU A 96 -18.27 0.70 -2.23
CA LEU A 96 -19.24 1.58 -2.90
C LEU A 96 -18.96 1.77 -4.41
N GLY A 97 -17.72 1.55 -4.85
CA GLY A 97 -17.29 1.70 -6.25
C GLY A 97 -17.44 0.45 -7.14
N HIS A 98 -17.85 -0.70 -6.60
CA HIS A 98 -18.12 -1.92 -7.37
C HIS A 98 -19.59 -2.33 -7.24
N SER A 99 -20.34 -2.03 -8.31
CA SER A 99 -21.73 -2.40 -8.65
C SER A 99 -22.58 -3.02 -7.54
N THR A 100 -23.40 -2.20 -6.88
CA THR A 100 -24.62 -2.67 -6.23
C THR A 100 -25.50 -3.32 -7.28
N VAL A 101 -25.65 -4.65 -7.25
CA VAL A 101 -26.69 -5.34 -8.04
C VAL A 101 -27.99 -5.15 -7.29
N GLU A 102 -28.77 -4.16 -7.71
CA GLU A 102 -30.13 -3.94 -7.23
C GLU A 102 -31.03 -5.05 -7.80
N ILE A 103 -31.29 -6.10 -7.02
CA ILE A 103 -32.21 -7.16 -7.41
C ILE A 103 -33.63 -6.59 -7.29
N LYS A 104 -34.22 -6.21 -8.43
CA LYS A 104 -35.66 -5.97 -8.52
C LYS A 104 -36.39 -7.31 -8.35
N LEU A 105 -36.85 -7.59 -7.14
CA LEU A 105 -37.83 -8.65 -6.92
C LEU A 105 -39.15 -8.22 -7.55
N SER A 106 -39.43 -8.77 -8.73
CA SER A 106 -40.75 -8.73 -9.35
C SER A 106 -41.51 -9.95 -8.84
N THR A 107 -42.26 -9.80 -7.76
CA THR A 107 -43.30 -10.78 -7.39
C THR A 107 -44.59 -10.39 -8.09
N SER A 108 -45.07 -11.34 -8.91
CA SER A 108 -46.30 -11.33 -9.69
C SER A 108 -47.57 -11.15 -8.86
#